data_AF-A0A1T4RNC4-F1
#
_entry.id   AF-A0A1T4RNC4-F1
#
_cell.length_a   1.000
_cell.length_b   1.000
_cell.length_c   1.000
_cell.angle_alpha   90.00
_cell.angle_beta   90.00
_cell.angle_gamma   90.00
#
_symmetry.space_group_name_H-M   'P 1'
#
loop_
_entity.id
_entity.type
_entity.pdbx_description
1 polymer ?
#
loop_
_entity_poly.entity_id
_entity_poly.type
_entity_poly.pdbx_seq_one_letter_code
_entity_poly.pdbx_strand_id
1 'polypeptide(L)'
;MRIDNLENSREDIDFLGNEEETTFAFLKTEGGRHSVKRSSSGKILIETSSDALSIHEITHIIQSWQAGGLEFNSEGNLLNAGINAPTRDRYQAISNMEIEAYKRQYSFDLSFPESGIRRLNDINIHSVGRIRDSSGEPVYPLIKELSDFRQKQDKIKRK
;
A
#
# COMPACT_ATOMS: atom_id res chain seq x y z
N MET A 1 1.84 -0.63 17.55
CA MET A 1 0.71 0.21 18.01
C MET A 1 0.48 1.34 17.01
N ARG A 2 -0.58 2.15 17.12
CA ARG A 2 -0.79 3.30 16.20
C ARG A 2 0.36 4.32 16.29
N ILE A 3 0.87 4.56 17.50
CA ILE A 3 1.99 5.48 17.73
C ILE A 3 3.22 5.03 16.93
N ASP A 4 3.62 3.76 17.03
CA ASP A 4 4.77 3.24 16.28
C ASP A 4 4.62 3.44 14.75
N ASN A 5 3.40 3.26 14.21
CA ASN A 5 3.17 3.53 12.79
C ASN A 5 3.34 5.01 12.43
N LEU A 6 2.92 5.92 13.31
CA LEU A 6 3.06 7.37 13.08
C LEU A 6 4.51 7.83 13.20
N GLU A 7 5.25 7.27 14.16
CA GLU A 7 6.68 7.51 14.29
C GLU A 7 7.42 7.04 13.03
N ASN A 8 7.14 5.82 12.55
CA ASN A 8 7.70 5.33 11.30
C ASN A 8 7.29 6.20 10.10
N SER A 9 6.05 6.67 10.02
CA SER A 9 5.61 7.59 8.96
C SER A 9 6.33 8.94 9.00
N ARG A 10 6.64 9.46 10.20
CA ARG A 10 7.49 10.66 10.32
C ARG A 10 8.89 10.37 9.77
N GLU A 11 9.49 9.26 10.18
CA GLU A 11 10.82 8.86 9.71
C GLU A 11 10.87 8.66 8.19
N ASP A 12 9.83 8.09 7.58
CA ASP A 12 9.72 7.99 6.13
C ASP A 12 9.72 9.37 5.45
N ILE A 13 8.96 10.33 5.99
CA ILE A 13 8.87 11.69 5.46
C ILE A 13 10.24 12.38 5.58
N ASP A 14 10.89 12.26 6.73
CA ASP A 14 12.23 12.80 6.96
C ASP A 14 13.25 12.16 6.01
N PHE A 15 13.15 10.85 5.75
CA PHE A 15 13.99 10.16 4.77
C PHE A 15 13.82 10.77 3.37
N LEU A 16 12.58 10.92 2.89
CA LEU A 16 12.34 11.51 1.57
C LEU A 16 12.75 12.98 1.50
N GLY A 17 12.60 13.74 2.59
CA GLY A 17 12.99 15.15 2.66
C GLY A 17 14.50 15.39 2.66
N ASN A 18 15.28 14.38 3.04
CA ASN A 18 16.75 14.42 3.08
C ASN A 18 17.41 13.68 1.90
N GLU A 19 16.63 13.14 0.97
CA GLU A 19 17.16 12.46 -0.20
C GLU A 19 17.56 13.51 -1.28
N GLU A 20 18.81 13.45 -1.73
CA GLU A 20 19.42 14.50 -2.57
C GLU A 20 19.35 14.21 -4.08
N GLU A 21 19.27 12.95 -4.49
CA GLU A 21 19.39 12.53 -5.91
C GLU A 21 18.04 12.39 -6.62
N THR A 22 16.97 12.22 -5.84
CA THR A 22 15.61 11.90 -6.25
C THR A 22 14.66 12.98 -5.76
N THR A 23 14.12 13.74 -6.71
CA THR A 23 13.09 14.72 -6.38
C THR A 23 11.72 14.05 -6.21
N PHE A 24 11.19 14.11 -5.00
CA PHE A 24 9.80 13.75 -4.68
C PHE A 24 8.88 14.97 -4.76
N ALA A 25 7.66 14.78 -5.26
CA ALA A 25 6.65 15.83 -5.28
C ALA A 25 5.24 15.26 -5.10
N PHE A 26 4.38 15.96 -4.36
CA PHE A 26 2.97 15.61 -4.29
C PHE A 26 2.22 16.03 -5.55
N LEU A 27 1.42 15.12 -6.11
CA LEU A 27 0.48 15.40 -7.18
C LEU A 27 -0.94 15.27 -6.62
N LYS A 28 -1.64 16.39 -6.46
CA LYS A 28 -3.00 16.38 -5.92
C LYS A 28 -3.99 15.80 -6.94
N THR A 29 -4.82 14.86 -6.51
CA THR A 29 -5.87 14.24 -7.33
C THR A 29 -7.25 14.38 -6.66
N GLU A 30 -8.33 14.23 -7.43
CA GLU A 30 -9.72 14.30 -6.94
C GLU A 30 -10.23 12.94 -6.43
N GLY A 31 -9.41 12.25 -5.62
CA GLY A 31 -9.72 10.93 -5.06
C GLY A 31 -9.51 9.78 -6.06
N GLY A 32 -10.15 8.63 -5.79
CA GLY A 32 -9.99 7.42 -6.58
C GLY A 32 -8.75 6.61 -6.21
N ARG A 33 -8.19 5.89 -7.20
CA ARG A 33 -6.94 5.13 -7.01
C ARG A 33 -5.76 6.10 -6.98
N HIS A 34 -4.91 5.94 -5.97
CA HIS A 34 -3.66 6.66 -5.85
C HIS A 34 -2.52 5.70 -6.21
N SER A 35 -1.40 6.29 -6.62
CA SER A 35 -0.21 5.58 -7.04
C SER A 35 1.00 6.50 -6.89
N VAL A 36 2.18 5.91 -6.86
CA VAL A 36 3.44 6.63 -7.02
C VAL A 36 3.86 6.54 -8.48
N LYS A 37 4.13 7.68 -9.13
CA LYS A 37 4.42 7.75 -10.56
C LYS A 37 5.79 8.32 -10.85
N ARG A 38 6.46 7.81 -11.88
CA ARG A 38 7.67 8.45 -12.42
C ARG A 38 7.27 9.42 -13.55
N SER A 39 7.57 10.70 -13.36
CA SER A 39 7.39 11.71 -14.42
C SER A 39 8.41 11.54 -15.54
N SER A 40 8.13 12.10 -16.72
CA SER A 40 9.08 12.16 -17.84
C SER A 40 10.38 12.89 -17.49
N SER A 41 10.33 13.82 -16.52
CA SER A 41 11.50 14.54 -16.00
C SER A 41 12.30 13.76 -14.95
N GLY A 42 11.92 12.51 -14.66
CA GLY A 42 12.59 11.65 -13.67
C GLY A 42 12.11 11.83 -12.23
N LYS A 43 11.33 12.88 -11.92
CA LYS A 43 10.73 13.09 -10.58
C LYS A 43 9.76 11.99 -10.20
N ILE A 44 9.69 11.69 -8.92
CA ILE A 44 8.74 10.74 -8.32
C ILE A 44 7.54 11.52 -7.78
N LEU A 45 6.40 11.31 -8.40
CA LEU A 45 5.13 11.96 -8.08
C LEU A 45 4.32 11.07 -7.15
N ILE A 46 3.95 11.59 -5.99
CA ILE A 46 3.12 10.91 -4.99
C ILE A 46 1.69 11.39 -5.20
N GLU A 47 0.83 10.58 -5.81
CA GLU A 47 -0.58 10.96 -5.98
C GLU A 47 -1.27 10.98 -4.62
N THR A 48 -1.97 12.08 -4.32
CA THR A 48 -2.63 12.21 -3.02
C THR A 48 -3.89 13.07 -3.09
N SER A 49 -4.87 12.71 -2.26
CA SER A 49 -6.05 13.53 -1.98
C SER A 49 -6.23 13.83 -0.49
N SER A 50 -5.37 13.27 0.38
CA SER A 50 -5.35 13.51 1.83
C SER A 50 -4.01 13.14 2.44
N ASP A 51 -3.66 13.68 3.60
CA ASP A 51 -2.40 13.35 4.29
C ASP A 51 -2.29 11.86 4.64
N ALA A 52 -3.41 11.22 4.97
CA ALA A 52 -3.45 9.78 5.25
C ALA A 52 -3.07 8.94 4.00
N LEU A 53 -3.52 9.38 2.82
CA LEU A 53 -3.16 8.75 1.55
C LEU A 53 -1.74 9.12 1.14
N SER A 54 -1.26 10.33 1.43
CA SER A 54 0.17 10.66 1.27
C SER A 54 1.05 9.69 2.06
N ILE A 55 0.69 9.41 3.31
CA ILE A 55 1.39 8.42 4.15
C ILE A 55 1.34 7.02 3.54
N HIS A 56 0.18 6.62 3.00
CA HIS A 56 0.02 5.33 2.31
C HIS A 56 1.03 5.19 1.16
N GLU A 57 1.03 6.15 0.24
CA GLU A 57 1.89 6.10 -0.94
C GLU A 57 3.38 6.24 -0.61
N ILE A 58 3.73 7.06 0.39
CA ILE A 58 5.11 7.16 0.92
C ILE A 58 5.58 5.80 1.46
N THR A 59 4.70 5.06 2.13
CA THR A 59 5.03 3.72 2.65
C THR A 59 5.50 2.80 1.52
N HIS A 60 4.86 2.86 0.35
CA HIS A 60 5.28 2.07 -0.80
C HIS A 60 6.63 2.48 -1.37
N ILE A 61 6.96 3.78 -1.35
CA ILE A 61 8.30 4.26 -1.72
C ILE A 61 9.36 3.64 -0.82
N ILE A 62 9.16 3.69 0.50
CA ILE A 62 10.12 3.16 1.47
C ILE A 62 10.24 1.64 1.37
N GLN A 63 9.12 0.93 1.24
CA GLN A 63 9.12 -0.52 1.01
C GLN A 63 9.93 -0.90 -0.23
N SER A 64 9.76 -0.17 -1.33
CA SER A 64 10.51 -0.39 -2.56
C SER A 64 11.99 -0.02 -2.41
N TRP A 65 12.30 1.08 -1.74
CA TRP A 65 13.69 1.48 -1.46
C TRP A 65 14.44 0.39 -0.67
N GLN A 66 13.82 -0.12 0.39
CA GLN A 66 14.36 -1.21 1.21
C GLN A 66 14.48 -2.53 0.43
N ALA A 67 13.65 -2.73 -0.59
CA ALA A 67 13.70 -3.88 -1.48
C ALA A 67 14.73 -3.75 -2.62
N GLY A 68 15.53 -2.68 -2.65
CA GLY A 68 16.62 -2.49 -3.61
C GLY A 68 16.35 -1.43 -4.70
N GLY A 69 15.25 -0.68 -4.59
CA GLY A 69 14.99 0.49 -5.43
C GLY A 69 13.56 0.56 -5.96
N LEU A 70 13.27 1.68 -6.63
CA LEU A 70 11.96 1.96 -7.22
C LEU A 70 11.85 1.35 -8.61
N GLU A 71 10.90 0.44 -8.80
CA GLU A 71 10.63 -0.21 -10.08
C GLU A 71 9.25 0.21 -10.60
N PHE A 72 9.16 0.61 -11.87
CA PHE A 72 7.95 1.18 -12.46
C PHE A 72 7.47 0.34 -13.64
N ASN A 73 6.15 0.23 -13.79
CA ASN A 73 5.55 -0.40 -14.96
C ASN A 73 5.64 0.52 -16.20
N SER A 74 5.18 0.03 -17.36
CA SER A 74 5.20 0.78 -18.63
C SER A 74 4.35 2.06 -18.62
N GLU A 75 3.40 2.18 -17.70
CA GLU A 75 2.56 3.37 -17.50
C GLU A 75 3.21 4.36 -16.51
N GLY A 76 4.38 4.03 -15.98
CA GLY A 76 5.10 4.83 -15.00
C GLY A 76 4.58 4.69 -13.57
N ASN A 77 3.72 3.72 -13.26
CA ASN A 77 3.25 3.44 -11.90
C ASN A 77 4.25 2.56 -11.13
N LEU A 78 4.50 2.89 -9.87
CA LEU A 78 5.37 2.11 -8.99
C LEU A 78 4.79 0.71 -8.82
N LEU A 79 5.64 -0.29 -9.04
CA LEU A 79 5.32 -1.68 -8.78
C LEU A 79 5.44 -1.95 -7.28
N ASN A 80 4.48 -2.67 -6.71
CA ASN A 80 4.60 -3.18 -5.35
C ASN A 80 5.82 -4.10 -5.26
N ALA A 81 6.82 -3.75 -4.45
CA ALA A 81 8.10 -4.47 -4.39
C ALA A 81 7.99 -5.96 -4.02
N GLY A 82 6.85 -6.39 -3.46
CA GLY A 82 6.54 -7.80 -3.24
C GLY A 82 6.56 -8.65 -4.52
N ILE A 83 6.50 -8.06 -5.72
CA ILE A 83 6.66 -8.79 -6.99
C ILE A 83 8.02 -9.51 -7.09
N ASN A 84 9.05 -8.97 -6.42
CA ASN A 84 10.42 -9.49 -6.46
C ASN A 84 10.65 -10.64 -5.45
N ALA A 85 9.65 -10.97 -4.63
CA ALA A 85 9.70 -12.14 -3.77
C ALA A 85 9.65 -13.45 -4.58
N PRO A 86 10.18 -14.56 -4.04
CA PRO A 86 10.05 -15.89 -4.64
C PRO A 86 8.58 -16.21 -4.99
N THR A 87 8.35 -16.90 -6.11
CA THR A 87 7.00 -17.17 -6.63
C THR A 87 6.03 -17.74 -5.59
N ARG A 88 6.51 -18.63 -4.71
CA ARG A 88 5.71 -19.24 -3.65
C ARG A 88 5.24 -18.26 -2.56
N ASP A 89 5.95 -17.15 -2.39
CA ASP A 89 5.73 -16.15 -1.33
C ASP A 89 5.19 -14.82 -1.89
N ARG A 90 5.19 -14.62 -3.21
CA ARG A 90 4.86 -13.37 -3.89
C ARG A 90 3.52 -12.77 -3.48
N TYR A 91 2.44 -13.57 -3.46
CA TYR A 91 1.11 -13.04 -3.13
C TYR A 91 1.05 -12.59 -1.67
N GLN A 92 1.77 -13.29 -0.78
CA GLN A 92 1.89 -12.89 0.62
C GLN A 92 2.70 -11.61 0.77
N ALA A 93 3.81 -11.48 0.05
CA ALA A 93 4.67 -10.29 0.10
C ALA A 93 3.90 -9.05 -0.37
N ILE A 94 3.25 -9.13 -1.54
CA ILE A 94 2.41 -8.04 -2.08
C ILE A 94 1.33 -7.66 -1.06
N SER A 95 0.64 -8.66 -0.51
CA SER A 95 -0.43 -8.43 0.46
C SER A 95 0.06 -7.75 1.73
N ASN A 96 1.22 -8.15 2.25
CA ASN A 96 1.77 -7.58 3.47
C ASN A 96 2.12 -6.10 3.28
N MET A 97 2.65 -5.73 2.12
CA MET A 97 3.00 -4.34 1.80
C MET A 97 1.78 -3.42 1.78
N GLU A 98 0.69 -3.83 1.12
CA GLU A 98 -0.58 -3.08 1.14
C GLU A 98 -1.20 -3.03 2.55
N ILE A 99 -1.19 -4.14 3.28
CA ILE A 99 -1.70 -4.19 4.66
C ILE A 99 -0.95 -3.21 5.55
N GLU A 100 0.38 -3.12 5.41
CA GLU A 100 1.20 -2.17 6.16
C GLU A 100 0.88 -0.72 5.78
N ALA A 101 0.81 -0.40 4.49
CA ALA A 101 0.46 0.94 4.00
C ALA A 101 -0.91 1.39 4.53
N TYR A 102 -1.93 0.53 4.46
CA TYR A 102 -3.24 0.82 5.06
C TYR A 102 -3.20 0.95 6.59
N LYS A 103 -2.33 0.21 7.28
CA LYS A 103 -2.15 0.39 8.72
C LYS A 103 -1.51 1.74 9.06
N ARG A 104 -0.56 2.22 8.26
CA ARG A 104 0.02 3.56 8.43
C ARG A 104 -1.01 4.66 8.18
N GLN A 105 -1.74 4.56 7.06
CA GLN A 105 -2.90 5.42 6.76
C GLN A 105 -3.91 5.48 7.91
N TYR A 106 -4.44 4.32 8.34
CA TYR A 106 -5.42 4.23 9.40
C TYR A 106 -4.89 4.77 10.74
N SER A 107 -3.58 4.67 10.97
CA SER A 107 -2.98 5.18 12.20
C SER A 107 -3.05 6.70 12.28
N PHE A 108 -3.06 7.41 11.15
CA PHE A 108 -3.19 8.85 11.06
C PHE A 108 -4.62 9.32 11.36
N ASP A 109 -5.60 8.96 10.54
CA ASP A 109 -6.96 9.53 10.62
C ASP A 109 -8.10 8.50 10.74
N LEU A 110 -7.78 7.21 10.95
CA LEU A 110 -8.74 6.10 10.98
C LEU A 110 -9.44 5.83 9.64
N SER A 111 -8.97 6.41 8.53
CA SER A 111 -9.53 6.13 7.20
C SER A 111 -9.15 4.73 6.71
N PHE A 112 -10.13 4.05 6.11
CA PHE A 112 -9.94 2.81 5.37
C PHE A 112 -11.04 2.71 4.30
N PRO A 113 -10.78 2.15 3.09
CA PRO A 113 -11.76 2.13 2.00
C PRO A 113 -13.00 1.25 2.24
N GLU A 114 -12.94 0.34 3.22
CA GLU A 114 -14.06 -0.55 3.58
C GLU A 114 -14.65 -0.19 4.94
N SER A 115 -15.95 -0.45 5.08
CA SER A 115 -16.66 -0.24 6.33
C SER A 115 -16.24 -1.24 7.42
N GLY A 116 -16.62 -0.98 8.68
CA GLY A 116 -16.48 -1.97 9.75
C GLY A 116 -15.08 -2.16 10.33
N ILE A 117 -14.06 -1.45 9.84
CA ILE A 117 -12.73 -1.41 10.44
C ILE A 117 -12.74 -0.48 11.65
N ARG A 118 -12.51 -1.04 12.85
CA ARG A 118 -12.54 -0.29 14.12
C ARG A 118 -11.19 -0.26 14.82
N ARG A 119 -10.29 -1.17 14.45
CA ARG A 119 -8.97 -1.34 15.07
C ARG A 119 -7.95 -1.69 14.00
N LEU A 120 -6.70 -1.34 14.28
CA LEU A 120 -5.56 -1.63 13.40
C LEU A 120 -5.44 -3.12 13.02
N ASN A 121 -5.79 -4.03 13.94
CA ASN A 121 -5.75 -5.48 13.70
C ASN A 121 -6.88 -5.98 12.79
N ASP A 122 -7.93 -5.19 12.60
CA ASP A 122 -8.98 -5.50 11.63
C ASP A 122 -8.48 -5.29 10.19
N ILE A 123 -7.36 -4.56 10.00
CA ILE A 123 -6.65 -4.41 8.72
C ILE A 123 -5.74 -5.61 8.50
N ASN A 124 -6.18 -6.50 7.61
CA ASN A 124 -5.53 -7.75 7.27
C ASN A 124 -5.84 -8.16 5.83
N ILE A 125 -5.35 -9.34 5.43
CA ILE A 125 -5.53 -9.89 4.07
C ILE A 125 -6.99 -9.89 3.62
N HIS A 126 -7.94 -10.17 4.54
CA HIS A 126 -9.35 -10.25 4.20
C HIS A 126 -9.98 -8.88 4.05
N SER A 127 -9.62 -7.90 4.88
CA SER A 127 -10.17 -6.54 4.74
C SER A 127 -9.63 -5.86 3.47
N VAL A 128 -8.33 -5.96 3.20
CA VAL A 128 -7.72 -5.42 1.98
C VAL A 128 -8.23 -6.15 0.73
N GLY A 129 -8.34 -7.48 0.79
CA GLY A 129 -8.93 -8.26 -0.30
C GLY A 129 -10.41 -7.96 -0.56
N ARG A 130 -11.14 -7.36 0.38
CA ARG A 130 -12.55 -6.94 0.19
C ARG A 130 -12.70 -5.58 -0.48
N ILE A 131 -11.65 -4.79 -0.62
CA ILE A 131 -11.74 -3.47 -1.26
C ILE A 131 -12.22 -3.62 -2.70
N ARG A 132 -13.18 -2.78 -3.09
CA ARG A 132 -13.78 -2.74 -4.42
C ARG A 132 -13.67 -1.35 -5.01
N ASP A 133 -13.52 -1.28 -6.33
CA ASP A 133 -13.63 -0.03 -7.07
C ASP A 133 -15.11 0.36 -7.25
N SER A 134 -15.34 1.49 -7.93
CA SER A 134 -16.69 1.98 -8.24
C SER A 134 -17.53 1.05 -9.11
N SER A 135 -16.88 0.13 -9.85
CA SER A 135 -17.54 -0.87 -10.69
C SER A 135 -17.88 -2.14 -9.92
N GLY A 136 -17.46 -2.25 -8.65
CA GLY A 136 -17.65 -3.43 -7.82
C GLY A 136 -16.58 -4.51 -8.03
N GLU A 137 -15.51 -4.21 -8.78
CA GLU A 137 -14.41 -5.14 -9.03
C GLU A 137 -13.33 -5.08 -7.93
N PRO A 138 -12.62 -6.17 -7.62
CA PRO A 138 -11.53 -6.16 -6.65
C PRO A 138 -10.42 -5.17 -7.05
N VAL A 139 -10.14 -4.20 -6.18
CA VAL A 139 -9.01 -3.27 -6.38
C VAL A 139 -7.67 -4.02 -6.42
N TYR A 140 -7.58 -5.10 -5.64
CA TYR A 140 -6.41 -5.96 -5.53
C TYR A 140 -6.77 -7.43 -5.81
N PRO A 141 -6.84 -7.87 -7.08
CA PRO A 141 -7.24 -9.22 -7.45
C PRO A 141 -6.39 -10.33 -6.79
N LEU A 142 -5.06 -10.15 -6.74
CA LEU A 142 -4.15 -11.14 -6.13
C LEU A 142 -4.38 -11.29 -4.62
N ILE A 143 -4.64 -10.18 -3.93
CA ILE A 143 -4.92 -10.17 -2.49
C ILE A 143 -6.28 -10.82 -2.21
N LYS A 144 -7.28 -10.56 -3.07
CA LYS A 144 -8.59 -11.23 -3.03
C LYS A 144 -8.45 -12.74 -3.18
N GLU A 145 -7.66 -13.19 -4.16
CA GLU A 145 -7.42 -14.62 -4.40
C GLU A 145 -6.77 -15.29 -3.18
N LEU A 146 -5.73 -14.69 -2.61
CA LEU A 146 -5.08 -15.20 -1.41
C LEU A 146 -6.01 -15.23 -0.20
N SER A 147 -6.83 -14.19 -0.03
CA SER A 147 -7.87 -14.12 1.00
C SER A 147 -8.84 -15.30 0.88
N ASP A 148 -9.38 -15.55 -0.32
CA ASP A 148 -10.34 -16.63 -0.57
C ASP A 148 -9.74 -18.01 -0.32
N PHE A 149 -8.49 -18.21 -0.77
CA PHE A 149 -7.75 -19.45 -0.54
C PHE A 149 -7.63 -19.75 0.96
N ARG A 150 -7.23 -18.77 1.76
CA ARG A 150 -7.10 -18.91 3.23
C ARG A 150 -8.43 -19.22 3.91
N GLN A 151 -9.49 -18.52 3.52
CA GLN A 151 -10.83 -18.79 4.08
C GLN A 151 -11.32 -20.20 3.76
N LYS A 152 -11.02 -20.73 2.57
CA LYS A 152 -11.33 -22.13 2.22
C LYS A 152 -10.54 -23.10 3.09
N GLN A 153 -9.24 -22.87 3.30
CA GLN A 153 -8.41 -23.71 4.18
C GLN A 153 -8.93 -23.74 5.62
N ASP A 154 -9.31 -22.59 6.17
CA ASP A 154 -9.83 -22.51 7.54
C ASP A 154 -11.17 -23.23 7.71
N LYS A 155 -12.03 -23.19 6.69
CA LYS A 155 -13.29 -23.96 6.68
C LYS A 155 -13.05 -25.46 6.67
N ILE A 156 -12.00 -25.93 5.98
CA ILE A 156 -11.63 -27.35 5.94
C ILE A 156 -11.08 -27.78 7.31
N LYS A 157 -10.20 -27.00 7.93
CA LYS A 157 -9.61 -27.32 9.25
C LYS A 157 -10.61 -27.35 10.40
N ARG A 158 -11.77 -26.70 10.24
CA ARG A 158 -12.85 -26.65 11.23
C ARG A 158 -13.87 -27.78 11.08
N LYS A 159 -13.76 -28.60 10.04
CA LYS A 159 -14.52 -29.84 9.87
C LYS A 159 -13.70 -31.01 10.36
#